data_AF-A0A351BW92-F1
#
_entry.id   AF-A0A351BW92-F1
#
_cell.length_a   1.000
_cell.length_b   1.000
_cell.length_c   1.000
_cell.angle_alpha   90.00
_cell.angle_beta   90.00
_cell.angle_gamma   90.00
#
_symmetry.space_group_name_H-M   'P 1'
#
loop_
_entity.id
_entity.type
_entity.pdbx_description
1 polymer ?
#
loop_
_entity_poly.entity_id
_entity_poly.type
_entity_poly.pdbx_seq_one_letter_code
_entity_poly.pdbx_strand_id
1 'polypeptide(L)'
;MQTTIERNNYYVLRNEFAETHGFKRTELLLSESDFIEKFKTSQKICTNSENCIEWINKNLDFTELPNLINIFKDKVKFRDLVKHLYPNFFYKQLEFNELNSFDINPINKPIIIKPAVGFLSLGVYKVNSDA
;
A
#
# COMPACT_ATOMS: atom_id res chain seq x y z
N MET A 1 2.00 -7.82 17.66
CA MET A 1 2.85 -6.63 17.44
C MET A 1 3.32 -6.02 18.75
N GLN A 2 2.43 -5.77 19.73
CA GLN A 2 2.79 -5.19 21.04
C GLN A 2 3.96 -5.89 21.74
N THR A 3 3.90 -7.22 21.95
CA THR A 3 5.00 -7.97 22.59
C THR A 3 6.35 -7.76 21.90
N THR A 4 6.37 -7.68 20.57
CA THR A 4 7.59 -7.43 19.79
C THR A 4 8.11 -6.01 20.02
N ILE A 5 7.23 -5.01 20.05
CA ILE A 5 7.59 -3.62 20.33
C ILE A 5 8.22 -3.52 21.74
N GLU A 6 7.54 -4.08 22.74
CA GLU A 6 7.95 -3.99 24.14
C GLU A 6 9.26 -4.74 24.41
N ARG A 7 9.45 -5.94 23.83
CA ARG A 7 10.66 -6.75 24.00
C ARG A 7 11.91 -6.08 23.41
N ASN A 8 11.75 -5.34 22.31
CA ASN A 8 12.87 -4.71 21.61
C ASN A 8 12.99 -3.20 21.90
N ASN A 9 12.14 -2.65 22.77
CA ASN A 9 12.05 -1.21 23.06
C ASN A 9 11.95 -0.34 21.80
N TYR A 10 11.09 -0.76 20.85
CA TYR A 10 10.82 0.06 19.67
C TYR A 10 9.90 1.22 20.04
N TYR A 11 10.25 2.41 19.55
CA TYR A 11 9.38 3.57 19.66
C TYR A 11 8.15 3.43 18.77
N VAL A 12 7.03 3.97 19.25
CA VAL A 12 5.73 3.94 18.58
C VAL A 12 5.24 5.37 18.42
N LEU A 13 4.70 5.69 17.25
CA LEU A 13 4.02 6.96 17.02
C LEU A 13 2.80 7.04 17.94
N ARG A 14 2.73 8.07 18.78
CA ARG A 14 1.54 8.37 19.58
C ARG A 14 0.41 8.84 18.66
N ASN A 15 -0.63 8.02 18.57
CA ASN A 15 -1.85 8.32 17.84
C ASN A 15 -3.06 7.72 18.57
N GLU A 16 -4.26 8.06 18.11
CA GLU A 16 -5.52 7.58 18.73
C GLU A 16 -5.55 6.06 18.86
N PHE A 17 -5.08 5.32 17.86
CA PHE A 17 -5.05 3.85 17.92
C PHE A 17 -4.16 3.33 19.05
N ALA A 18 -2.94 3.85 19.17
CA ALA A 18 -2.00 3.45 20.22
C ALA A 18 -2.54 3.79 21.63
N GLU A 19 -3.22 4.92 21.78
CA GLU A 19 -3.77 5.37 23.06
C GLU A 19 -5.03 4.59 23.47
N THR A 20 -5.93 4.30 22.53
CA THR A 20 -7.22 3.66 22.81
C THR A 20 -7.14 2.14 22.92
N HIS A 21 -6.13 1.50 22.32
CA HIS A 21 -6.02 0.03 22.27
C HIS A 21 -5.07 -0.54 23.33
N GLY A 22 -4.87 0.18 24.44
CA GLY A 22 -4.23 -0.37 25.64
C GLY A 22 -2.72 -0.60 25.53
N PHE A 23 -2.01 0.18 24.70
CA PHE A 23 -0.55 0.17 24.69
C PHE A 23 -0.01 0.73 26.02
N LYS A 24 0.63 -0.12 26.83
CA LYS A 24 0.92 0.18 28.25
C LYS A 24 2.24 0.91 28.48
N ARG A 25 3.22 0.75 27.59
CA ARG A 25 4.58 1.32 27.71
C ARG A 25 4.59 2.76 27.18
N THR A 26 3.99 3.68 27.92
CA THR A 26 3.80 5.08 27.50
C THR A 26 5.11 5.82 27.23
N GLU A 27 6.23 5.36 27.79
CA GLU A 27 7.56 5.91 27.53
C GLU A 27 8.12 5.54 26.15
N LEU A 28 7.51 4.56 25.46
CA LEU A 28 7.79 4.26 24.05
C LEU A 28 6.93 5.08 23.08
N LEU A 29 5.93 5.84 23.57
CA LEU A 29 5.03 6.67 22.74
C LEU A 29 5.64 8.04 22.47
N LEU A 30 6.11 8.25 21.24
CA LEU A 30 6.67 9.51 20.78
C LEU A 30 5.61 10.43 20.18
N SER A 31 5.77 11.74 20.37
CA SER A 31 5.01 12.73 19.61
C SER A 31 5.29 12.60 18.10
N GLU A 32 4.44 13.19 17.25
CA GLU A 32 4.64 13.20 15.79
C GLU A 32 6.02 13.77 15.42
N SER A 33 6.39 14.93 15.99
CA SER A 33 7.67 15.57 15.73
C SER A 33 8.86 14.72 16.20
N ASP A 34 8.80 14.14 17.41
CA ASP A 34 9.89 13.31 17.93
C ASP A 34 10.05 12.03 17.11
N PHE A 35 8.94 11.44 16.66
CA PHE A 35 8.96 10.26 15.82
C PHE A 35 9.59 10.55 14.46
N ILE A 36 9.28 11.69 13.84
CA ILE A 36 9.89 12.13 12.57
C ILE A 36 11.39 12.37 12.73
N GLU A 37 11.82 13.07 13.79
CA GLU A 37 13.25 13.29 14.06
C GLU A 37 13.99 11.97 14.31
N LYS A 38 13.38 11.03 15.05
CA LYS A 38 13.93 9.69 15.22
C LYS A 38 13.98 8.92 13.90
N PHE A 39 12.99 9.08 13.03
CA PHE A 39 12.97 8.46 11.72
C PHE A 39 14.09 8.99 10.82
N LYS A 40 14.39 10.30 10.83
CA LYS A 40 15.50 10.88 10.04
C LYS A 40 16.86 10.21 10.32
N THR A 41 17.09 9.78 11.56
CA THR A 41 18.34 9.11 11.94
C THR A 41 18.32 7.59 11.71
N SER A 42 17.19 6.93 11.94
CA SER A 42 17.09 5.47 11.85
C SER A 42 16.69 4.95 10.47
N GLN A 43 15.95 5.76 9.71
CA GLN A 43 15.32 5.46 8.42
C GLN A 43 14.52 4.15 8.41
N LYS A 44 13.92 3.79 9.54
CA LYS A 44 13.18 2.54 9.71
C LYS A 44 11.79 2.83 10.25
N ILE A 45 10.78 2.29 9.58
CA ILE A 45 9.39 2.30 10.03
C ILE A 45 8.81 0.90 9.80
N CYS A 46 7.99 0.43 10.73
CA CYS A 46 7.27 -0.83 10.62
C CYS A 46 5.79 -0.57 10.89
N THR A 47 4.95 -0.99 9.96
CA THR A 47 3.49 -0.88 10.05
C THR A 47 2.88 -2.22 9.66
N ASN A 48 1.78 -2.58 10.31
CA ASN A 48 1.02 -3.79 10.01
C ASN A 48 -0.21 -3.53 9.13
N SER A 49 -0.48 -2.27 8.76
CA SER A 49 -1.62 -1.91 7.93
C SER A 49 -1.29 -0.74 7.02
N GLU A 50 -2.11 -0.59 5.97
CA GLU A 50 -2.04 0.54 5.04
C GLU A 50 -2.60 1.84 5.61
N ASN A 51 -3.24 1.82 6.78
CA ASN A 51 -3.86 3.01 7.39
C ASN A 51 -2.85 4.13 7.68
N CYS A 52 -1.56 3.82 7.77
CA CYS A 52 -0.50 4.80 7.97
C CYS A 52 -0.04 5.50 6.69
N ILE A 53 -0.50 5.09 5.50
CA ILE A 53 0.00 5.62 4.21
C ILE A 53 -0.23 7.12 4.11
N GLU A 54 -1.40 7.61 4.51
CA GLU A 54 -1.68 9.06 4.51
C GLU A 54 -0.71 9.81 5.42
N TRP A 55 -0.47 9.30 6.63
CA TRP A 55 0.49 9.88 7.56
C TRP A 55 1.91 9.90 6.99
N ILE A 56 2.34 8.80 6.34
CA ILE A 56 3.67 8.70 5.70
C ILE A 56 3.79 9.71 4.57
N ASN A 57 2.79 9.80 3.69
CA ASN A 57 2.80 10.72 2.56
C ASN A 57 2.88 12.18 3.00
N LYS A 58 2.22 12.52 4.13
CA LYS A 58 2.22 13.88 4.68
C LYS A 58 3.53 14.23 5.39
N ASN A 59 4.08 13.30 6.19
CA ASN A 59 5.12 13.61 7.15
C ASN A 59 6.53 13.15 6.73
N LEU A 60 6.64 12.22 5.77
CA LEU A 60 7.91 11.64 5.31
C LEU A 60 8.15 11.90 3.81
N ASP A 61 7.61 12.99 3.27
CA ASP A 61 7.75 13.43 1.87
C ASP A 61 9.20 13.77 1.47
N PHE A 62 10.03 14.09 2.46
CA PHE A 62 11.48 14.24 2.31
C PHE A 62 12.23 12.93 2.01
N THR A 63 11.52 11.80 1.85
CA THR A 63 12.10 10.49 1.50
C THR A 63 11.48 9.91 0.23
N GLU A 64 12.08 8.85 -0.30
CA GLU A 64 11.48 8.07 -1.40
C GLU A 64 10.30 7.19 -0.97
N LEU A 65 9.98 7.12 0.32
CA LEU A 65 9.00 6.19 0.85
C LEU A 65 7.58 6.40 0.28
N PRO A 66 7.06 7.64 0.16
CA PRO A 66 5.78 7.90 -0.51
C PRO A 66 5.75 7.44 -1.97
N ASN A 67 6.84 7.65 -2.71
CA ASN A 67 6.96 7.23 -4.10
C ASN A 67 6.95 5.70 -4.24
N LEU A 68 7.72 5.00 -3.39
CA LEU A 68 7.71 3.54 -3.32
C LEU A 68 6.31 3.01 -2.98
N ILE A 69 5.66 3.56 -1.96
CA ILE A 69 4.28 3.19 -1.59
C ILE A 69 3.34 3.35 -2.78
N ASN A 70 3.41 4.48 -3.50
CA ASN A 70 2.58 4.75 -4.67
C ASN A 70 2.78 3.70 -5.79
N ILE A 71 4.02 3.29 -6.06
CA ILE A 71 4.33 2.23 -7.02
C ILE A 71 3.69 0.90 -6.60
N PHE A 72 3.77 0.51 -5.32
CA PHE A 72 3.21 -0.76 -4.84
C PHE A 72 1.68 -0.73 -4.67
N LYS A 73 1.10 0.43 -4.36
CA LYS A 73 -0.36 0.61 -4.21
C LYS A 73 -1.11 0.65 -5.54
N ASP A 74 -0.48 1.19 -6.56
CA ASP A 74 -1.02 1.25 -7.91
C ASP A 74 -0.59 0.02 -8.71
N LYS A 75 -1.54 -0.86 -9.00
CA LYS A 75 -1.27 -2.11 -9.73
C LYS A 75 -0.80 -1.88 -11.17
N VAL A 76 -1.11 -0.73 -11.77
CA VAL A 76 -0.64 -0.37 -13.11
C VAL A 76 0.83 0.04 -13.03
N LYS A 77 1.18 0.97 -12.13
CA LYS A 77 2.57 1.38 -11.92
C LYS A 77 3.47 0.22 -11.52
N PHE A 78 3.00 -0.65 -10.63
CA PHE A 78 3.71 -1.87 -10.28
C PHE A 78 3.93 -2.77 -11.50
N ARG A 79 2.90 -2.91 -12.36
CA ARG A 79 2.99 -3.73 -13.56
C ARG A 79 3.96 -3.14 -14.59
N ASP A 80 3.96 -1.83 -14.77
CA ASP A 80 4.92 -1.12 -15.62
C ASP A 80 6.36 -1.37 -15.13
N LEU A 81 6.59 -1.26 -13.80
CA LEU A 81 7.90 -1.50 -13.19
C LEU A 81 8.44 -2.91 -13.49
N VAL A 82 7.60 -3.95 -13.35
CA VAL A 82 8.02 -5.35 -13.51
C VAL A 82 7.84 -5.90 -14.92
N LYS A 83 7.41 -5.08 -15.89
CA LYS A 83 7.09 -5.53 -17.26
C LYS A 83 8.26 -6.26 -17.93
N HIS A 84 9.50 -5.79 -17.71
CA HIS A 84 10.71 -6.40 -18.25
C HIS A 84 10.97 -7.82 -17.73
N LEU A 85 10.51 -8.15 -16.52
CA LEU A 85 10.60 -9.51 -15.95
C LEU A 85 9.54 -10.45 -16.53
N TYR A 86 8.46 -9.90 -17.10
CA TYR A 86 7.32 -10.65 -17.62
C TYR A 86 6.87 -10.11 -18.99
N PRO A 87 7.73 -10.16 -20.02
CA PRO A 87 7.47 -9.51 -21.31
C PRO A 87 6.21 -10.02 -22.03
N ASN A 88 5.81 -11.26 -21.76
CA ASN A 88 4.64 -11.91 -22.37
C ASN A 88 3.37 -11.79 -21.50
N PHE A 89 3.42 -11.11 -20.35
CA PHE A 89 2.26 -10.93 -19.49
C PHE A 89 1.41 -9.75 -19.98
N PHE A 90 0.23 -10.06 -20.49
CA PHE A 90 -0.73 -9.05 -20.94
C PHE A 90 -1.37 -8.31 -19.77
N TYR A 91 -1.48 -6.98 -19.89
CA TYR A 91 -2.33 -6.13 -19.08
C TYR A 91 -2.71 -4.89 -19.88
N LYS A 92 -3.82 -4.26 -19.51
CA LYS A 92 -4.26 -2.98 -20.06
C LYS A 92 -4.92 -2.16 -18.96
N GLN A 93 -4.54 -0.89 -18.86
CA GLN A 93 -5.28 0.10 -18.08
C GLN A 93 -6.42 0.62 -18.95
N LEU A 94 -7.60 0.74 -18.35
CA LEU A 94 -8.79 1.32 -18.96
C LEU A 94 -9.36 2.33 -17.97
N GLU A 95 -9.91 3.41 -18.49
CA GLU A 95 -10.80 4.27 -17.72
C GLU A 95 -12.15 3.55 -17.52
N PHE A 96 -12.85 3.90 -16.44
CA PHE A 96 -14.08 3.19 -16.06
C PHE A 96 -15.16 3.25 -17.15
N ASN A 97 -15.26 4.37 -17.87
CA ASN A 97 -16.22 4.58 -18.96
C ASN A 97 -15.88 3.78 -20.23
N GLU A 98 -14.64 3.32 -20.40
CA GLU A 98 -14.21 2.50 -21.53
C GLU A 98 -14.56 1.02 -21.33
N LEU A 99 -14.87 0.60 -20.10
CA LEU A 99 -15.06 -0.81 -19.77
C LEU A 99 -16.19 -1.47 -20.58
N ASN A 100 -17.27 -0.73 -20.84
CA ASN A 100 -18.44 -1.24 -21.58
C ASN A 100 -18.20 -1.39 -23.09
N SER A 101 -17.25 -0.63 -23.65
CA SER A 101 -16.95 -0.65 -25.08
C SER A 101 -15.68 -1.43 -25.42
N PHE A 102 -14.94 -1.88 -24.40
CA PHE A 102 -13.70 -2.62 -24.59
C PHE A 102 -13.98 -4.05 -25.07
N ASP A 103 -13.51 -4.37 -26.27
CA ASP A 103 -13.64 -5.71 -26.85
C ASP A 103 -12.68 -6.71 -26.18
N ILE A 104 -13.24 -7.67 -25.46
CA ILE A 104 -12.50 -8.74 -24.76
C ILE A 104 -12.35 -10.01 -25.61
N ASN A 105 -13.07 -10.13 -26.73
CA ASN A 105 -13.05 -11.31 -27.59
C ASN A 105 -11.61 -11.73 -27.99
N PRO A 106 -10.71 -10.81 -28.41
CA PRO A 106 -9.36 -11.21 -28.83
C PRO A 106 -8.42 -11.62 -27.67
N ILE A 107 -8.85 -11.48 -26.41
CA ILE A 107 -8.01 -11.75 -25.24
C ILE A 107 -8.24 -13.19 -24.76
N ASN A 108 -7.16 -13.92 -24.50
CA ASN A 108 -7.22 -15.26 -23.94
C ASN A 108 -7.80 -15.24 -22.52
N LYS A 109 -8.80 -16.10 -22.27
CA LYS A 109 -9.45 -16.27 -20.96
C LYS A 109 -8.73 -17.34 -20.13
N PRO A 110 -8.80 -17.25 -18.79
CA PRO A 110 -9.51 -16.24 -18.02
C PRO A 110 -8.74 -14.91 -17.93
N ILE A 111 -9.48 -13.80 -17.85
CA ILE A 111 -8.93 -12.48 -17.54
C ILE A 111 -9.37 -11.99 -16.18
N ILE A 112 -8.56 -11.14 -15.54
CA ILE A 112 -8.86 -10.50 -14.26
C ILE A 112 -9.11 -9.02 -14.49
N ILE A 113 -10.31 -8.57 -14.18
CA ILE A 113 -10.65 -7.15 -14.07
C ILE A 113 -10.44 -6.75 -12.61
N LYS A 114 -9.74 -5.64 -12.38
CA LYS A 114 -9.53 -5.12 -11.02
C LYS A 114 -9.24 -3.61 -11.04
N PRO A 115 -9.65 -2.86 -10.00
CA PRO A 115 -9.23 -1.49 -9.81
C PRO A 115 -7.70 -1.36 -9.72
N ALA A 116 -7.15 -0.31 -10.34
CA ALA A 116 -5.74 0.02 -10.26
C ALA A 116 -5.29 0.18 -8.80
N VAL A 117 -6.04 0.98 -8.02
CA VAL A 117 -5.89 1.14 -6.58
C VAL A 117 -7.10 0.49 -5.88
N GLY A 118 -6.87 -0.24 -4.80
CA GLY A 118 -7.94 -0.89 -4.03
C GLY A 118 -7.41 -1.62 -2.79
N PHE A 119 -8.34 -2.18 -2.01
CA PHE A 119 -8.08 -2.90 -0.76
C PHE A 119 -9.04 -4.10 -0.63
N LEU A 120 -8.66 -5.13 0.12
CA LEU A 120 -9.47 -6.35 0.38
C LEU A 120 -10.01 -7.08 -0.86
N SER A 121 -9.28 -7.03 -1.98
CA SER A 121 -9.72 -7.62 -3.25
C SER A 121 -11.09 -7.12 -3.75
N LEU A 122 -11.56 -5.98 -3.24
CA LEU A 122 -12.80 -5.37 -3.70
C LEU A 122 -12.67 -4.95 -5.17
N GLY A 123 -13.70 -5.28 -5.95
CA GLY A 123 -13.71 -5.03 -7.39
C GLY A 123 -12.82 -5.97 -8.22
N VAL A 124 -12.23 -7.01 -7.63
CA VAL A 124 -11.51 -8.03 -8.40
C VAL A 124 -12.51 -9.06 -8.94
N TYR A 125 -12.58 -9.17 -10.26
CA TYR A 125 -13.51 -10.06 -10.95
C TYR A 125 -12.77 -10.92 -11.98
N LYS A 126 -13.09 -12.22 -12.01
CA LYS A 126 -12.56 -13.17 -12.99
C LYS A 126 -13.60 -13.40 -14.09
N VAL A 127 -13.22 -13.09 -15.32
CA VAL A 127 -14.04 -13.35 -16.51
C VAL A 127 -13.55 -14.66 -17.14
N ASN A 128 -14.45 -15.63 -17.29
CA ASN A 128 -14.11 -16.96 -17.83
C ASN A 128 -14.55 -17.18 -19.28
N SER A 129 -15.50 -16.40 -19.77
CA SER A 129 -16.07 -16.50 -21.11
C SER A 129 -16.38 -15.12 -21.67
N ASP A 130 -16.62 -15.07 -22.98
CA ASP A 130 -17.29 -13.93 -23.60
C ASP A 130 -18.73 -13.81 -23.09
N ALA A 131 -19.32 -12.62 -23.28
CA ALA A 131 -20.70 -12.31 -22.89
C ALA A 131 -21.72 -12.92 -23.85
#